data_AF-A0A7C1G5S3-F1
#
_entry.id   AF-A0A7C1G5S3-F1
#
_cell.length_a   1.000
_cell.length_b   1.000
_cell.length_c   1.000
_cell.angle_alpha   90.00
_cell.angle_beta   90.00
_cell.angle_gamma   90.00
#
_symmetry.space_group_name_H-M   'P 1'
#
loop_
_entity.id
_entity.type
_entity.pdbx_description
1 polymer ?
#
loop_
_entity_poly.entity_id
_entity_poly.type
_entity_poly.pdbx_seq_one_letter_code
_entity_poly.pdbx_strand_id
1 'polypeptide(L)' 'MTLDEKIYQYVQKLPRSFQEELFDFVQYLLMKAEQQEKRDWTSLSLSSAMRDMEDEPDLYSLSDIRVSFA' A
#
# COMPACT_ATOMS: atom_id res chain seq x y z
N MET A 1 -10.27 -31.32 4.05
CA MET A 1 -10.13 -30.20 4.99
C MET A 1 -9.49 -29.02 4.30
N THR A 2 -10.21 -27.92 4.22
CA THR A 2 -9.72 -26.63 3.75
C THR A 2 -8.83 -25.96 4.80
N LEU A 3 -8.14 -24.87 4.43
CA LEU A 3 -7.24 -24.16 5.34
C LEU A 3 -8.01 -23.47 6.47
N ASP A 4 -9.15 -22.87 6.15
CA ASP A 4 -10.10 -22.24 7.08
C ASP A 4 -10.62 -23.25 8.11
N GLU A 5 -11.02 -24.46 7.69
CA GLU A 5 -11.44 -25.53 8.60
C GLU A 5 -10.33 -25.93 9.58
N LYS A 6 -9.07 -26.00 9.11
CA LYS A 6 -7.92 -26.30 9.98
C LYS A 6 -7.70 -25.19 11.00
N ILE A 7 -7.70 -23.92 10.56
CA ILE A 7 -7.52 -22.77 11.44
C ILE A 7 -8.59 -22.79 12.53
N TYR A 8 -9.86 -22.93 12.16
CA TYR A 8 -10.97 -22.97 13.11
C TYR A 8 -10.79 -24.04 14.20
N GLN A 9 -10.40 -25.26 13.82
CA GLN A 9 -10.14 -26.34 14.78
C GLN A 9 -8.97 -26.06 15.72
N TYR A 10 -7.92 -25.38 15.26
CA TYR A 10 -6.80 -25.01 16.14
C TYR A 10 -7.16 -23.85 17.06
N VAL A 11 -7.90 -22.86 16.59
CA VAL A 11 -8.37 -21.73 17.42
C VAL A 11 -9.22 -22.22 18.59
N GLN A 12 -10.11 -23.19 18.34
CA GLN A 12 -10.93 -23.76 19.42
C GLN A 12 -10.13 -24.43 20.54
N LYS A 13 -8.89 -24.86 20.28
CA LYS A 13 -8.01 -25.48 21.28
C LYS A 13 -7.19 -24.45 22.07
N LEU A 14 -7.14 -23.19 21.63
CA LEU A 14 -6.37 -22.15 22.28
C LEU A 14 -7.12 -21.60 23.51
N PRO A 15 -6.40 -21.26 24.59
CA PRO A 15 -6.93 -20.44 25.67
C PRO A 15 -7.39 -19.08 25.15
N ARG A 16 -8.39 -18.49 25.81
CA ARG A 16 -9.02 -17.23 25.39
C ARG A 16 -8.03 -16.07 25.18
N SER A 17 -7.03 -15.95 26.05
CA SER A 17 -5.98 -14.91 25.91
C SER A 17 -5.21 -15.01 24.60
N PHE A 18 -4.94 -16.23 24.13
CA PHE A 18 -4.27 -16.46 22.85
C PHE A 18 -5.21 -16.35 21.66
N GLN A 19 -6.52 -16.56 21.84
CA GLN A 19 -7.51 -16.27 20.80
C GLN A 19 -7.63 -14.76 20.54
N GLU A 20 -7.57 -13.95 21.61
CA GLU A 20 -7.56 -12.49 21.52
C GLU A 20 -6.28 -12.00 20.81
N GLU A 21 -5.11 -12.52 21.17
CA GLU A 21 -3.85 -12.20 20.47
C GLU A 21 -3.89 -12.59 18.98
N LEU A 22 -4.43 -13.77 18.65
CA LEU A 22 -4.61 -14.19 17.26
C LEU A 22 -5.55 -13.24 16.51
N PHE A 23 -6.63 -12.80 17.15
CA PHE A 23 -7.56 -11.85 16.55
C PHE A 23 -6.87 -10.53 16.20
N ASP A 24 -6.08 -9.98 17.12
CA ASP A 24 -5.28 -8.77 16.89
C ASP A 24 -4.29 -8.96 15.74
N PHE A 25 -3.65 -10.13 15.66
CA PHE A 25 -2.74 -10.45 14.57
C PHE A 25 -3.45 -10.52 13.21
N VAL A 26 -4.65 -11.12 13.15
CA VAL A 26 -5.46 -11.16 11.92
C VAL A 26 -5.86 -9.75 11.49
N GLN A 27 -6.27 -8.88 12.42
CA GLN A 27 -6.57 -7.47 12.13
C GLN A 27 -5.35 -6.75 11.55
N TYR A 28 -4.17 -6.96 12.14
CA TYR A 28 -2.93 -6.40 11.62
C TYR A 28 -2.62 -6.88 10.19
N LEU A 29 -2.81 -8.17 9.90
CA LEU A 29 -2.57 -8.72 8.56
C LEU A 29 -3.53 -8.13 7.52
N LEU A 30 -4.80 -7.93 7.86
CA LEU A 30 -5.78 -7.29 6.98
C LEU A 30 -5.38 -5.84 6.67
N MET A 31 -5.06 -5.05 7.70
CA MET A 31 -4.58 -3.67 7.52
C MET A 31 -3.32 -3.62 6.65
N LYS A 32 -2.39 -4.57 6.85
CA LYS A 32 -1.16 -4.64 6.05
C LYS A 32 -1.45 -4.96 4.58
N ALA A 33 -2.40 -5.85 4.31
CA ALA A 33 -2.80 -6.20 2.95
C ALA A 33 -3.38 -4.99 2.21
N GLU A 34 -4.30 -4.24 2.85
CA GLU A 34 -4.87 -3.00 2.29
C GLU A 34 -3.79 -1.95 2.00
N GLN A 35 -2.85 -1.76 2.92
CA GLN A 35 -1.74 -0.83 2.72
C GLN A 35 -0.84 -1.25 1.55
N GLN A 36 -0.59 -2.54 1.38
CA GLN A 36 0.20 -3.05 0.27
C GLN A 36 -0.51 -2.81 -1.06
N GLU A 37 -1.80 -3.16 -1.15
CA GLU A 37 -2.62 -2.92 -2.34
C GLU A 37 -2.63 -1.43 -2.72
N LYS A 38 -2.79 -0.54 -1.73
CA LYS A 38 -2.72 0.91 -1.97
C LYS A 38 -1.36 1.37 -2.50
N ARG A 39 -0.25 0.82 -1.99
CA ARG A 39 1.10 1.14 -2.46
C ARG A 39 1.31 0.67 -3.90
N ASP A 40 0.89 -0.55 -4.20
CA ASP A 40 0.99 -1.14 -5.53
C ASP A 40 0.17 -0.32 -6.53
N TRP A 41 -1.05 0.07 -6.14
CA TRP A 41 -1.88 0.95 -6.95
C TRP A 41 -1.26 2.33 -7.16
N THR A 42 -0.68 2.93 -6.12
CA THR A 42 0.00 4.24 -6.22
C THR A 42 1.17 4.18 -7.17
N SER A 43 2.00 3.13 -7.09
CA SER A 43 3.14 2.92 -7.97
C SER A 43 2.70 2.75 -9.43
N LEU A 44 1.67 1.92 -9.66
CA LEU A 44 1.13 1.70 -11.00
C LEU A 44 0.56 3.00 -11.59
N SER A 45 -0.24 3.73 -10.81
CA SER A 45 -0.87 4.99 -11.23
C SER A 45 0.16 6.05 -11.61
N LEU A 46 1.19 6.26 -10.78
CA LEU A 46 2.26 7.21 -11.06
C LEU A 46 3.03 6.81 -12.33
N SER A 47 3.47 5.55 -12.44
CA SER A 47 4.19 5.09 -13.63
C SER A 47 3.35 5.22 -14.91
N SER A 48 2.04 5.01 -14.82
CA SER A 48 1.12 5.16 -15.95
C SER A 48 0.94 6.63 -16.35
N ALA A 49 0.84 7.54 -15.38
CA ALA A 49 0.69 8.96 -15.64
C ALA A 49 1.96 9.59 -16.23
N MET A 50 3.15 9.13 -15.83
CA MET A 50 4.42 9.67 -16.32
C MET A 50 4.87 9.11 -17.66
N ARG A 51 4.33 7.96 -18.09
CA ARG A 51 4.81 7.21 -19.27
C ARG A 51 4.82 8.03 -20.58
N ASP A 52 3.89 8.95 -20.75
CA ASP A 52 3.81 9.80 -21.96
C ASP A 52 4.45 11.19 -21.76
N MET A 53 4.92 11.50 -20.53
CA MET A 53 5.59 12.76 -20.20
C MET A 53 7.13 12.67 -20.32
N GLU A 54 7.71 11.49 -20.47
CA GLU A 54 9.17 11.28 -20.48
C GLU A 54 9.87 11.96 -21.68
N ASP A 55 9.20 12.04 -22.82
CA ASP A 55 9.70 12.66 -24.06
C ASP A 55 9.15 14.08 -24.29
N GLU A 56 8.37 14.62 -23.36
CA GLU A 56 7.83 15.98 -23.50
C GLU A 56 8.94 17.03 -23.28
N PRO A 57 9.00 18.07 -24.13
CA PRO A 57 10.00 19.12 -23.98
C PRO A 57 9.71 19.96 -22.73
N ASP A 58 10.78 20.38 -22.05
CA ASP A 58 10.67 21.31 -20.93
C ASP A 58 10.01 22.62 -21.38
N LEU A 59 8.82 22.91 -20.83
CA LEU A 59 8.07 24.12 -21.14
C LEU A 59 8.63 25.37 -20.43
N TYR A 60 9.43 25.16 -19.39
CA TYR A 60 9.99 26.21 -18.55
C TYR A 60 11.47 25.96 -18.29
N SER A 61 12.18 27.06 -18.10
CA SER A 61 13.62 27.12 -17.92
C SER A 61 13.96 27.80 -16.60
N LEU A 62 15.21 27.67 -16.16
CA LEU A 62 15.69 28.38 -14.96
C LEU A 62 15.59 29.91 -15.08
N SER A 63 15.50 30.45 -16.30
CA SER A 63 15.25 31.87 -16.54
C SER A 63 13.86 32.31 -16.09
N ASP A 64 12.86 31.43 -16.18
CA ASP A 64 11.47 31.74 -15.81
C ASP A 64 11.27 31.84 -14.29
N ILE A 65 12.20 31.29 -13.51
CA ILE A 65 12.16 31.26 -12.04
C ILE A 65 12.83 32.52 -11.43
N ARG A 66 13.62 33.28 -12.20
CA ARG A 66 14.37 34.42 -11.66
C ARG A 66 13.51 35.69 -11.57
N VAL A 67 13.52 36.31 -10.39
CA VAL A 67 12.99 37.66 -10.19
C VAL A 67 13.97 38.67 -10.80
N SER A 68 13.50 39.42 -11.81
CA SER A 68 14.18 40.58 -12.35
C SER A 68 13.84 41.82 -11.52
N PHE A 69 14.84 42.42 -10.88
CA PHE A 69 14.70 43.73 -10.25
C PHE A 69 15.04 44.81 -11.29
N ALA A 70 14.07 45.68 -11.57
CA ALA A 70 14.20 46.84 -12.44
C ALA A 70 14.79 48.04 -11.70
#